data_AF-A0A2T8XD08-F1
#
_entry.id   AF-A0A2T8XD08-F1
#
_cell.length_a   1.000
_cell.length_b   1.000
_cell.length_c   1.000
_cell.angle_alpha   90.00
_cell.angle_beta   90.00
_cell.angle_gamma   90.00
#
_symmetry.space_group_name_H-M   'P 1'
#
loop_
_entity.id
_entity.type
_entity.pdbx_description
1 polymer ?
#
loop_
_entity_poly.entity_id
_entity_poly.type
_entity_poly.pdbx_seq_one_letter_code
_entity_poly.pdbx_strand_id
1 'polypeptide(L)'
;MSEAVFFVENAEELAKQKMDNINPELSEKFQLLIKFLSRFPESCSNPRSKQVRKNFGKAEHIEYLAQNFNESRLPKKPTPPTTIPDEVVSLVLNVSFDIPQENLNRIKEEHRLSMASENIVGDLLERYLAEKLEPCGWIWCSGTSVKAVDFIHYDNEKDEWGLLQVKNRDNTENSSSSKIRDNTPIKKWFRTFSQRDATNWENFPDEVSSKDLNEDDFRAFVESYLRKIK
;
A
#
# COMPACT_ATOMS: atom_id res chain seq x y z
N MET A 1 -19.87 18.99 -14.66
CA MET A 1 -20.54 18.12 -13.67
C MET A 1 -19.89 16.76 -13.81
N SER A 2 -19.11 16.32 -12.82
CA SER A 2 -18.61 14.94 -12.78
C SER A 2 -19.80 14.01 -12.64
N GLU A 3 -19.87 12.95 -13.44
CA GLU A 3 -20.86 11.89 -13.23
C GLU A 3 -20.77 11.40 -11.79
N ALA A 4 -21.92 11.27 -11.12
CA ALA A 4 -21.97 10.74 -9.77
C ALA A 4 -21.46 9.29 -9.81
N VAL A 5 -20.41 9.01 -9.04
CA VAL A 5 -19.86 7.66 -8.86
C VAL A 5 -20.61 6.97 -7.73
N PHE A 6 -21.12 5.77 -7.98
CA PHE A 6 -21.86 4.98 -6.98
C PHE A 6 -21.59 3.48 -7.18
N PHE A 7 -21.77 2.70 -6.12
CA PHE A 7 -21.81 1.24 -6.18
C PHE A 7 -23.25 0.75 -6.27
N VAL A 8 -23.47 -0.38 -6.93
CA VAL A 8 -24.81 -1.01 -7.03
C VAL A 8 -25.34 -1.39 -5.64
N GLU A 9 -26.66 -1.39 -5.45
CA GLU A 9 -27.29 -1.61 -4.14
C GLU A 9 -26.88 -2.94 -3.49
N ASN A 10 -26.69 -3.99 -4.29
CA ASN A 10 -26.26 -5.32 -3.85
C ASN A 10 -24.73 -5.53 -3.92
N ALA A 11 -23.95 -4.45 -3.83
CA ALA A 11 -22.49 -4.53 -4.00
C ALA A 11 -21.81 -5.41 -2.94
N GLU A 12 -22.32 -5.43 -1.71
CA GLU A 12 -21.77 -6.26 -0.63
C GLU A 12 -21.99 -7.76 -0.88
N GLU A 13 -23.19 -8.16 -1.32
CA GLU A 13 -23.46 -9.55 -1.69
C GLU A 13 -22.63 -9.99 -2.90
N LEU A 14 -22.52 -9.13 -3.92
CA LEU A 14 -21.67 -9.39 -5.09
C LEU A 14 -20.20 -9.53 -4.68
N ALA A 15 -19.71 -8.66 -3.79
CA ALA A 15 -18.35 -8.71 -3.30
C ALA A 15 -18.05 -10.04 -2.62
N LYS A 16 -18.95 -10.48 -1.73
CA LYS A 16 -18.82 -11.76 -1.04
C LYS A 16 -18.81 -12.91 -2.03
N GLN A 17 -19.77 -12.98 -2.95
CA GLN A 17 -19.85 -14.04 -3.96
C GLN A 17 -18.60 -14.10 -4.84
N LYS A 18 -18.10 -12.95 -5.30
CA LYS A 18 -16.91 -12.86 -6.14
C LYS A 18 -15.66 -13.31 -5.39
N MET A 19 -15.49 -12.86 -4.14
CA MET A 19 -14.34 -13.25 -3.34
C MET A 19 -14.42 -14.71 -2.87
N ASP A 20 -15.59 -15.25 -2.57
CA ASP A 20 -15.77 -16.68 -2.23
C ASP A 20 -15.26 -17.58 -3.38
N ASN A 21 -15.43 -17.15 -4.63
CA ASN A 21 -14.94 -17.89 -5.80
C ASN A 21 -13.42 -17.74 -6.03
N ILE A 22 -12.78 -16.71 -5.45
CA ILE A 22 -11.34 -16.42 -5.63
C ILE A 22 -10.55 -16.94 -4.42
N ASN A 23 -10.92 -16.49 -3.22
CA ASN A 23 -10.31 -16.84 -1.95
C ASN A 23 -11.31 -16.62 -0.80
N PRO A 24 -12.00 -17.69 -0.32
CA PRO A 24 -12.98 -17.60 0.78
C PRO A 24 -12.45 -16.96 2.06
N GLU A 25 -11.16 -17.07 2.36
CA GLU A 25 -10.55 -16.51 3.58
C GLU A 25 -10.52 -14.96 3.56
N LEU A 26 -10.63 -14.36 2.38
CA LEU A 26 -10.63 -12.92 2.19
C LEU A 26 -12.03 -12.34 2.03
N SER A 27 -13.07 -13.18 1.95
CA SER A 27 -14.43 -12.75 1.59
C SER A 27 -15.02 -11.72 2.54
N GLU A 28 -14.92 -11.93 3.85
CA GLU A 28 -15.46 -11.00 4.84
C GLU A 28 -14.72 -9.65 4.80
N LYS A 29 -13.39 -9.67 4.71
CA LYS A 29 -12.55 -8.47 4.59
C LYS A 29 -12.87 -7.69 3.32
N PHE A 30 -13.03 -8.40 2.20
CA PHE A 30 -13.37 -7.78 0.93
C PHE A 30 -14.79 -7.23 0.90
N GLN A 31 -15.75 -7.93 1.50
CA GLN A 31 -17.12 -7.43 1.66
C GLN A 31 -17.13 -6.11 2.45
N LEU A 32 -16.41 -6.04 3.58
CA LEU A 32 -16.28 -4.81 4.37
C LEU A 32 -15.57 -3.68 3.60
N LEU A 33 -14.55 -4.00 2.79
CA LEU A 33 -13.93 -3.02 1.89
C LEU A 33 -14.94 -2.45 0.88
N ILE A 34 -15.79 -3.30 0.30
CA ILE A 34 -16.82 -2.85 -0.64
C ILE A 34 -17.93 -2.07 0.09
N LYS A 35 -18.30 -2.44 1.32
CA LYS A 35 -19.18 -1.63 2.18
C LYS A 35 -18.65 -0.21 2.37
N PHE A 36 -17.36 -0.08 2.67
CA PHE A 36 -16.69 1.23 2.77
C PHE A 36 -16.78 2.01 1.46
N LEU A 37 -16.41 1.38 0.34
CA LEU A 37 -16.42 2.04 -0.98
C LEU A 37 -17.83 2.38 -1.48
N SER A 38 -18.86 1.64 -1.07
CA SER A 38 -20.25 1.96 -1.34
C SER A 38 -20.71 3.22 -0.60
N ARG A 39 -20.24 3.42 0.64
CA ARG A 39 -20.52 4.63 1.44
C ARG A 39 -19.68 5.83 1.00
N PHE A 40 -18.45 5.59 0.51
CA PHE A 40 -17.49 6.62 0.07
C PHE A 40 -16.93 6.35 -1.34
N PRO A 41 -17.76 6.39 -2.41
CA PRO A 41 -17.33 5.99 -3.75
C PRO A 41 -16.18 6.83 -4.32
N GLU A 42 -16.06 8.10 -3.93
CA GLU A 42 -14.97 8.98 -4.30
C GLU A 42 -13.61 8.53 -3.77
N SER A 43 -13.59 7.76 -2.68
CA SER A 43 -12.38 7.18 -2.10
C SER A 43 -11.85 5.99 -2.92
N CYS A 44 -12.65 5.40 -3.80
CA CYS A 44 -12.21 4.32 -4.68
C CYS A 44 -11.18 4.83 -5.71
N SER A 45 -10.09 4.09 -5.87
CA SER A 45 -9.11 4.34 -6.92
C SER A 45 -9.71 4.14 -8.31
N ASN A 46 -9.19 4.90 -9.29
CA ASN A 46 -9.63 4.77 -10.67
C ASN A 46 -8.91 3.58 -11.35
N PRO A 47 -9.64 2.59 -11.89
CA PRO A 47 -9.04 1.53 -12.68
C PRO A 47 -8.25 2.09 -13.87
N ARG A 48 -7.12 1.46 -14.20
CA ARG A 48 -6.36 1.85 -15.41
C ARG A 48 -7.17 1.59 -16.69
N SER A 49 -7.87 0.46 -16.73
CA SER A 49 -8.72 0.06 -17.85
C SER A 49 -9.87 1.06 -18.04
N LYS A 50 -10.05 1.53 -19.28
CA LYS A 50 -11.20 2.39 -19.64
C LYS A 50 -12.52 1.63 -19.53
N GLN A 51 -12.52 0.33 -19.82
CA GLN A 51 -13.71 -0.50 -19.77
C GLN A 51 -14.18 -0.66 -18.32
N VAL A 52 -13.28 -1.05 -17.41
CA VAL A 52 -13.59 -1.17 -15.99
C VAL A 52 -14.05 0.17 -15.40
N ARG A 53 -13.45 1.29 -15.82
CA ARG A 53 -13.90 2.64 -15.42
C ARG A 53 -15.34 2.95 -15.83
N LYS A 54 -15.78 2.54 -17.02
CA LYS A 54 -17.19 2.72 -17.45
C LYS A 54 -18.17 1.92 -16.60
N ASN A 55 -17.69 0.85 -15.97
CA ASN A 55 -18.47 -0.01 -15.10
C ASN A 55 -18.14 0.20 -13.61
N PHE A 56 -17.71 1.41 -13.25
CA PHE A 56 -17.46 1.80 -11.87
C PHE A 56 -18.63 1.38 -10.96
N GLY A 57 -18.28 0.76 -9.83
CA GLY A 57 -19.22 0.28 -8.82
C GLY A 57 -20.15 -0.87 -9.22
N LYS A 58 -20.03 -1.40 -10.45
CA LYS A 58 -20.82 -2.53 -10.95
C LYS A 58 -20.05 -3.85 -10.82
N ALA A 59 -20.71 -4.97 -11.13
CA ALA A 59 -20.17 -6.31 -10.99
C ALA A 59 -18.77 -6.51 -11.62
N GLU A 60 -18.52 -5.99 -12.83
CA GLU A 60 -17.20 -6.10 -13.48
C GLU A 60 -16.11 -5.35 -12.70
N HIS A 61 -16.42 -4.18 -12.15
CA HIS A 61 -15.48 -3.42 -11.33
C HIS A 61 -15.23 -4.10 -9.98
N ILE A 62 -16.27 -4.62 -9.33
CA ILE A 62 -16.14 -5.36 -8.06
C ILE A 62 -15.29 -6.62 -8.27
N GLU A 63 -15.46 -7.34 -9.39
CA GLU A 63 -14.63 -8.49 -9.74
C GLU A 63 -13.16 -8.10 -9.98
N TYR A 64 -12.92 -6.99 -10.67
CA TYR A 64 -11.56 -6.43 -10.81
C TYR A 64 -10.92 -6.09 -9.46
N LEU A 65 -11.68 -5.46 -8.55
CA LEU A 65 -11.20 -5.15 -7.20
C LEU A 65 -10.91 -6.43 -6.41
N ALA A 66 -11.75 -7.47 -6.53
CA ALA A 66 -11.56 -8.74 -5.83
C ALA A 66 -10.27 -9.44 -6.29
N GLN A 67 -10.02 -9.49 -7.60
CA GLN A 67 -8.79 -10.06 -8.16
C GLN A 67 -7.56 -9.30 -7.63
N ASN A 68 -7.54 -7.97 -7.72
CA ASN A 68 -6.41 -7.18 -7.23
C ASN A 68 -6.20 -7.32 -5.72
N PHE A 69 -7.28 -7.36 -4.93
CA PHE A 69 -7.22 -7.52 -3.48
C PHE A 69 -6.53 -8.84 -3.10
N ASN A 70 -6.86 -9.94 -3.79
CA ASN A 70 -6.21 -11.23 -3.59
C ASN A 70 -4.77 -11.26 -4.14
N GLU A 71 -4.56 -10.87 -5.40
CA GLU A 71 -3.25 -10.96 -6.07
C GLU A 71 -2.18 -10.14 -5.36
N SER A 72 -2.52 -8.95 -4.88
CA SER A 72 -1.60 -8.09 -4.13
C SER A 72 -1.14 -8.67 -2.79
N ARG A 73 -1.89 -9.63 -2.23
CA ARG A 73 -1.55 -10.33 -0.99
C ARG A 73 -0.65 -11.54 -1.23
N LEU A 74 -0.55 -12.03 -2.47
CA LEU A 74 0.36 -13.12 -2.81
C LEU A 74 1.82 -12.72 -2.56
N PRO A 75 2.71 -13.69 -2.26
CA PRO A 75 4.11 -13.41 -2.00
C PRO A 75 4.80 -12.71 -3.19
N LYS A 76 5.58 -11.68 -2.92
CA LYS A 76 6.22 -10.83 -3.93
C LYS A 76 7.73 -10.79 -3.71
N LYS A 77 8.51 -11.10 -4.75
CA LYS A 77 9.97 -10.98 -4.73
C LYS A 77 10.40 -9.55 -5.14
N PRO A 78 11.53 -9.03 -4.63
CA PRO A 78 12.12 -7.81 -5.16
C PRO A 78 12.53 -8.04 -6.62
N THR A 79 12.06 -7.18 -7.52
CA THR A 79 12.39 -7.28 -8.95
C THR A 79 13.18 -6.04 -9.37
N PRO A 80 14.44 -6.20 -9.81
CA PRO A 80 15.22 -5.11 -10.34
C PRO A 80 14.54 -4.41 -11.52
N PRO A 81 14.59 -3.06 -11.60
CA PRO A 81 14.11 -2.34 -12.78
C PRO A 81 14.74 -2.89 -14.07
N THR A 82 13.91 -3.05 -15.11
CA THR A 82 14.36 -3.43 -16.46
C THR A 82 14.68 -2.21 -17.34
N THR A 83 14.57 -1.01 -16.78
CA THR A 83 14.85 0.25 -17.45
C THR A 83 16.33 0.39 -17.79
N ILE A 84 16.62 0.98 -18.95
CA ILE A 84 17.99 1.33 -19.35
C ILE A 84 18.44 2.52 -18.49
N PRO A 85 19.57 2.44 -17.76
CA PRO A 85 20.09 3.55 -16.98
C PRO A 85 20.51 4.73 -17.86
N ASP A 86 20.41 5.95 -17.34
CA ASP A 86 20.92 7.16 -17.99
C ASP A 86 22.43 7.31 -17.74
N GLU A 87 23.22 7.28 -18.81
CA GLU A 87 24.69 7.38 -18.72
C GLU A 87 25.17 8.76 -18.22
N VAL A 88 24.32 9.80 -18.29
CA VAL A 88 24.64 11.10 -17.69
C VAL A 88 24.76 11.01 -16.16
N VAL A 89 24.03 10.09 -15.52
CA VAL A 89 24.17 9.85 -14.06
C VAL A 89 25.58 9.37 -13.72
N SER A 90 26.13 8.45 -14.50
CA SER A 90 27.52 7.98 -14.34
C SER A 90 28.53 9.11 -14.52
N LEU A 91 28.30 10.00 -15.49
CA LEU A 91 29.14 11.18 -15.72
C LEU A 91 29.10 12.13 -14.51
N VAL A 92 27.92 12.39 -13.95
CA VAL A 92 27.77 13.23 -12.75
C VAL A 92 28.49 12.59 -11.56
N LEU A 93 28.36 11.27 -11.35
CA LEU A 93 29.08 10.54 -10.31
C LEU A 93 30.60 10.70 -10.44
N ASN A 94 31.13 10.57 -11.67
CA ASN A 94 32.56 10.71 -11.91
C ASN A 94 33.07 12.14 -11.70
N VAL A 95 32.36 13.15 -12.24
CA VAL A 95 32.83 14.55 -12.26
C VAL A 95 32.53 15.30 -10.97
N SER A 96 31.36 15.07 -10.36
CA SER A 96 30.92 15.86 -9.19
C SER A 96 31.25 15.21 -7.85
N PHE A 97 31.43 13.89 -7.84
CA PHE A 97 31.68 13.11 -6.62
C PHE A 97 33.00 12.33 -6.69
N ASP A 98 33.84 12.62 -7.69
CA ASP A 98 35.18 12.04 -7.89
C ASP A 98 35.20 10.50 -7.91
N ILE A 99 34.10 9.86 -8.35
CA ILE A 99 34.01 8.39 -8.39
C ILE A 99 34.85 7.85 -9.55
N PRO A 100 35.80 6.92 -9.31
CA PRO A 100 36.63 6.34 -10.37
C PRO A 100 35.81 5.60 -11.44
N GLN A 101 36.23 5.70 -12.71
CA GLN A 101 35.52 5.08 -13.84
C GLN A 101 35.33 3.57 -13.68
N GLU A 102 36.30 2.88 -13.09
CA GLU A 102 36.26 1.44 -12.79
C GLU A 102 35.10 1.04 -11.86
N ASN A 103 34.62 1.96 -11.02
CA ASN A 103 33.54 1.70 -10.07
C ASN A 103 32.15 2.02 -10.63
N LEU A 104 32.05 2.79 -11.72
CA LEU A 104 30.76 3.29 -12.23
C LEU A 104 29.80 2.17 -12.61
N ASN A 105 30.30 1.10 -13.24
CA ASN A 105 29.47 -0.05 -13.61
C ASN A 105 28.94 -0.80 -12.38
N ARG A 106 29.75 -0.93 -11.33
CA ARG A 106 29.32 -1.57 -10.08
C ARG A 106 28.24 -0.73 -9.39
N ILE A 107 28.48 0.57 -9.23
CA ILE A 107 27.53 1.49 -8.59
C ILE A 107 26.21 1.54 -9.36
N LYS A 108 26.25 1.51 -10.70
CA LYS A 108 25.06 1.45 -11.56
C LYS A 108 24.19 0.23 -11.23
N GLU A 109 24.80 -0.95 -11.09
CA GLU A 109 24.05 -2.17 -10.77
C GLU A 109 23.58 -2.18 -9.31
N GLU A 110 24.43 -1.78 -8.36
CA GLU A 110 24.07 -1.69 -6.94
C GLU A 110 22.92 -0.69 -6.71
N HIS A 111 22.93 0.45 -7.41
CA HIS A 111 21.83 1.42 -7.37
C HIS A 111 20.53 0.81 -7.91
N ARG A 112 20.59 0.03 -9.00
CA ARG A 112 19.43 -0.67 -9.57
C ARG A 112 18.83 -1.68 -8.58
N LEU A 113 19.67 -2.45 -7.89
CA LEU A 113 19.24 -3.37 -6.83
C LEU A 113 18.70 -2.62 -5.60
N SER A 114 19.30 -1.48 -5.26
CA SER A 114 18.85 -0.63 -4.15
C SER A 114 17.46 -0.07 -4.41
N MET A 115 17.18 0.45 -5.61
CA MET A 115 15.82 0.90 -5.99
C MET A 115 14.79 -0.24 -5.88
N ALA A 116 15.14 -1.45 -6.31
CA ALA A 116 14.27 -2.62 -6.18
C ALA A 116 13.96 -2.93 -4.71
N SER A 117 14.97 -2.83 -3.86
CA SER A 117 14.89 -3.07 -2.42
C SER A 117 14.05 -1.99 -1.73
N GLU A 118 14.27 -0.72 -2.04
CA GLU A 118 13.49 0.41 -1.50
C GLU A 118 12.00 0.28 -1.83
N ASN A 119 11.67 -0.10 -3.06
CA ASN A 119 10.30 -0.29 -3.51
C ASN A 119 9.58 -1.40 -2.75
N ILE A 120 10.26 -2.51 -2.43
CA ILE A 120 9.63 -3.62 -1.71
C ILE A 120 9.54 -3.37 -0.21
N VAL A 121 10.41 -2.54 0.39
CA VAL A 121 10.34 -2.26 1.84
C VAL A 121 9.00 -1.65 2.25
N GLY A 122 8.40 -0.79 1.42
CA GLY A 122 7.05 -0.27 1.67
C GLY A 122 5.98 -1.37 1.68
N ASP A 123 6.03 -2.26 0.68
CA ASP A 123 5.13 -3.43 0.56
C ASP A 123 5.27 -4.38 1.76
N LEU A 124 6.51 -4.62 2.21
CA LEU A 124 6.79 -5.44 3.39
C LEU A 124 6.29 -4.81 4.69
N LEU A 125 6.38 -3.48 4.82
CA LEU A 125 5.85 -2.75 5.96
C LEU A 125 4.33 -2.88 6.05
N GLU A 126 3.62 -2.72 4.94
CA GLU A 126 2.17 -2.95 4.87
C GLU A 126 1.81 -4.40 5.23
N ARG A 127 2.56 -5.39 4.74
CA ARG A 127 2.30 -6.81 5.07
C ARG A 127 2.53 -7.13 6.54
N TYR A 128 3.60 -6.61 7.14
CA TYR A 128 3.87 -6.76 8.57
C TYR A 128 2.73 -6.16 9.39
N LEU A 129 2.30 -4.95 9.05
CA LEU A 129 1.17 -4.31 9.72
C LEU A 129 -0.12 -5.09 9.49
N ALA A 130 -0.38 -5.63 8.31
CA ALA A 130 -1.54 -6.49 8.08
C ALA A 130 -1.54 -7.73 9.00
N GLU A 131 -0.40 -8.39 9.19
CA GLU A 131 -0.28 -9.53 10.11
C GLU A 131 -0.64 -9.14 11.56
N LYS A 132 -0.29 -7.93 11.97
CA LYS A 132 -0.56 -7.44 13.33
C LYS A 132 -1.95 -6.82 13.49
N LEU A 133 -2.47 -6.12 12.50
CA LEU A 133 -3.69 -5.30 12.60
C LEU A 133 -4.95 -6.06 12.16
N GLU A 134 -4.87 -6.97 11.19
CA GLU A 134 -6.06 -7.70 10.72
C GLU A 134 -6.73 -8.56 11.79
N PRO A 135 -5.99 -9.22 12.71
CA PRO A 135 -6.61 -9.91 13.85
C PRO A 135 -7.37 -8.97 14.81
N CYS A 136 -7.13 -7.66 14.73
CA CYS A 136 -7.82 -6.64 15.52
C CYS A 136 -8.98 -5.98 14.75
N GLY A 137 -9.39 -6.55 13.61
CA GLY A 137 -10.52 -6.06 12.81
C GLY A 137 -10.16 -5.01 11.76
N TRP A 138 -8.91 -4.57 11.67
CA TRP A 138 -8.47 -3.72 10.56
C TRP A 138 -8.43 -4.52 9.26
N ILE A 139 -8.56 -3.83 8.13
CA ILE A 139 -8.52 -4.40 6.80
C ILE A 139 -7.43 -3.70 6.03
N TRP A 140 -6.44 -4.45 5.55
CA TRP A 140 -5.45 -3.93 4.61
C TRP A 140 -6.11 -3.73 3.24
N CYS A 141 -6.12 -2.49 2.75
CA CYS A 141 -6.66 -2.07 1.45
C CYS A 141 -5.72 -2.45 0.28
N SER A 142 -5.34 -3.71 0.22
CA SER A 142 -4.38 -4.25 -0.73
C SER A 142 -4.83 -4.03 -2.19
N GLY A 143 -3.85 -3.90 -3.09
CA GLY A 143 -4.10 -3.74 -4.52
C GLY A 143 -4.50 -2.33 -4.95
N THR A 144 -4.21 -1.32 -4.13
CA THR A 144 -4.50 0.10 -4.41
C THR A 144 -5.98 0.42 -4.62
N SER A 145 -6.87 -0.29 -3.92
CA SER A 145 -8.33 -0.14 -4.07
C SER A 145 -8.86 1.19 -3.52
N VAL A 146 -8.23 1.72 -2.45
CA VAL A 146 -8.61 2.98 -1.80
C VAL A 146 -7.53 4.04 -2.02
N LYS A 147 -7.93 5.26 -2.36
CA LYS A 147 -7.03 6.39 -2.55
C LYS A 147 -6.44 6.81 -1.21
N ALA A 148 -5.10 6.87 -1.14
CA ALA A 148 -4.37 7.42 -0.01
C ALA A 148 -4.63 6.77 1.36
N VAL A 149 -5.24 5.58 1.39
CA VAL A 149 -5.52 4.82 2.61
C VAL A 149 -5.02 3.40 2.42
N ASP A 150 -4.24 2.92 3.38
CA ASP A 150 -3.64 1.58 3.36
C ASP A 150 -4.44 0.63 4.27
N PHE A 151 -5.05 1.12 5.36
CA PHE A 151 -5.91 0.33 6.23
C PHE A 151 -7.20 1.05 6.60
N ILE A 152 -8.28 0.27 6.72
CA ILE A 152 -9.58 0.73 7.23
C ILE A 152 -10.05 -0.14 8.39
N HIS A 153 -10.85 0.44 9.29
CA HIS A 153 -11.51 -0.27 10.38
C HIS A 153 -12.91 0.31 10.58
N TYR A 154 -13.90 -0.55 10.82
CA TYR A 154 -15.26 -0.10 11.11
C TYR A 154 -15.56 -0.25 12.60
N ASP A 155 -15.83 0.86 13.26
CA ASP A 155 -16.29 0.91 14.65
C ASP A 155 -17.82 0.76 14.65
N ASN A 156 -18.30 -0.43 15.03
CA ASN A 156 -19.74 -0.71 15.08
C ASN A 156 -20.48 0.09 16.16
N GLU A 157 -19.80 0.51 17.23
CA GLU A 157 -20.44 1.26 18.32
C GLU A 157 -20.67 2.72 17.93
N LYS A 158 -19.74 3.29 17.16
CA LYS A 158 -19.81 4.68 16.70
C LYS A 158 -20.39 4.87 15.30
N ASP A 159 -20.55 3.79 14.53
CA ASP A 159 -20.85 3.82 13.08
C ASP A 159 -19.83 4.67 12.29
N GLU A 160 -18.56 4.55 12.65
CA GLU A 160 -17.48 5.36 12.07
C GLU A 160 -16.38 4.49 11.43
N TRP A 161 -15.73 5.05 10.41
CA TRP A 161 -14.59 4.42 9.75
C TRP A 161 -13.28 5.04 10.21
N GLY A 162 -12.41 4.23 10.80
CA GLY A 162 -11.01 4.56 11.01
C GLY A 162 -10.22 4.36 9.73
N LEU A 163 -9.44 5.36 9.31
CA LEU A 163 -8.63 5.33 8.10
C LEU A 163 -7.15 5.58 8.46
N LEU A 164 -6.26 4.72 7.98
CA LEU A 164 -4.83 4.82 8.21
C LEU A 164 -4.04 4.76 6.91
N GLN A 165 -3.09 5.68 6.79
CA GLN A 165 -2.07 5.69 5.76
C GLN A 165 -0.69 5.49 6.40
N VAL A 166 0.09 4.60 5.81
CA VAL A 166 1.43 4.22 6.24
C VAL A 166 2.43 4.65 5.19
N LYS A 167 3.58 5.17 5.64
CA LYS A 167 4.73 5.48 4.79
C LYS A 167 6.00 4.90 5.38
N ASN A 168 6.93 4.48 4.52
CA ASN A 168 8.23 4.01 5.01
C ASN A 168 9.11 5.16 5.53
N ARG A 169 9.06 6.34 4.91
CA ARG A 169 9.78 7.56 5.34
C ARG A 169 8.86 8.77 5.50
N ASP A 170 9.26 9.69 6.38
CA ASP A 170 8.63 11.00 6.57
C ASP A 170 8.50 11.83 5.27
N ASN A 171 9.54 11.79 4.43
CA ASN A 171 9.66 12.55 3.18
C ASN A 171 9.18 11.80 1.93
N THR A 172 8.44 10.70 2.09
CA THR A 172 7.92 9.91 0.95
C THR A 172 6.80 10.66 0.20
N GLU A 173 6.14 11.64 0.82
CA GLU A 173 5.09 12.42 0.18
C GLU A 173 5.64 13.62 -0.59
N ASN A 174 5.25 13.73 -1.87
CA ASN A 174 5.36 14.96 -2.64
C ASN A 174 4.12 15.84 -2.42
N SER A 175 4.20 17.12 -2.78
CA SER A 175 3.14 18.13 -2.55
C SER A 175 1.80 17.84 -3.23
N SER A 176 1.72 16.89 -4.17
CA SER A 176 0.47 16.44 -4.78
C SER A 176 -0.22 15.36 -3.94
N SER A 177 0.53 14.50 -3.24
CA SER A 177 -0.02 13.48 -2.34
C SER A 177 -0.56 14.06 -1.03
N SER A 178 0.02 15.15 -0.53
CA SER A 178 -0.45 15.82 0.69
C SER A 178 -1.83 16.48 0.53
N LYS A 179 -2.11 17.06 -0.66
CA LYS A 179 -3.36 17.79 -0.95
C LYS A 179 -4.62 16.92 -0.94
N ILE A 180 -4.48 15.61 -1.11
CA ILE A 180 -5.61 14.66 -1.04
C ILE A 180 -6.13 14.55 0.40
N ARG A 181 -5.30 14.90 1.40
CA ARG A 181 -5.60 14.73 2.82
C ARG A 181 -6.12 15.99 3.50
N ASP A 182 -5.97 17.17 2.88
CA ASP A 182 -6.44 18.41 3.49
C ASP A 182 -7.95 18.31 3.73
N ASN A 183 -8.35 18.26 5.01
CA ASN A 183 -9.71 18.03 5.52
C ASN A 183 -10.27 16.59 5.43
N THR A 184 -9.42 15.55 5.43
CA THR A 184 -9.87 14.16 5.57
C THR A 184 -9.54 13.57 6.96
N PRO A 185 -10.33 12.61 7.47
CA PRO A 185 -10.05 11.94 8.75
C PRO A 185 -8.92 10.89 8.67
N ILE A 186 -8.13 10.89 7.58
CA ILE A 186 -7.09 9.88 7.34
C ILE A 186 -5.90 10.14 8.27
N LYS A 187 -5.65 9.20 9.18
CA LYS A 187 -4.48 9.21 10.05
C LYS A 187 -3.26 8.83 9.21
N LYS A 188 -2.17 9.58 9.38
CA LYS A 188 -0.89 9.31 8.70
C LYS A 188 0.13 8.88 9.74
N TRP A 189 0.81 7.78 9.45
CA TRP A 189 2.00 7.35 10.18
C TRP A 189 3.14 7.03 9.22
N PHE A 190 4.38 7.20 9.67
CA PHE A 190 5.57 6.81 8.91
C PHE A 190 6.57 6.08 9.80
N ARG A 191 7.43 5.24 9.22
CA ARG A 191 8.37 4.38 9.98
C ARG A 191 9.71 5.04 10.31
N THR A 192 10.36 5.69 9.35
CA THR A 192 11.74 6.20 9.51
C THR A 192 11.86 7.69 9.19
N PHE A 193 12.82 8.35 9.83
CA PHE A 193 13.13 9.75 9.56
C PHE A 193 14.20 9.88 8.46
N SER A 194 14.07 10.90 7.62
CA SER A 194 15.04 11.17 6.55
C SER A 194 16.31 11.89 7.02
N GLN A 195 16.23 12.62 8.13
CA GLN A 195 17.31 13.47 8.64
C GLN A 195 17.85 13.06 10.02
N ARG A 196 17.36 11.96 10.59
CA ARG A 196 17.85 11.40 11.86
C ARG A 196 17.82 9.88 11.82
N ASP A 197 18.78 9.26 12.49
CA ASP A 197 18.85 7.81 12.63
C ASP A 197 17.90 7.34 13.75
N ALA A 198 16.60 7.35 13.44
CA ALA A 198 15.55 6.93 14.34
C ALA A 198 14.39 6.30 13.58
N THR A 199 13.63 5.47 14.29
CA THR A 199 12.33 4.97 13.87
C THR A 199 11.23 5.72 14.62
N ASN A 200 9.97 5.49 14.24
CA ASN A 200 8.82 6.26 14.72
C ASN A 200 7.70 5.34 15.25
N TRP A 201 8.05 4.12 15.66
CA TRP A 201 7.10 3.10 16.13
C TRP A 201 6.37 3.53 17.40
N GLU A 202 7.02 4.30 18.27
CA GLU A 202 6.48 4.87 19.49
C GLU A 202 5.36 5.90 19.24
N ASN A 203 5.26 6.44 18.02
CA ASN A 203 4.19 7.35 17.61
C ASN A 203 3.15 6.65 16.72
N PHE A 204 3.16 5.31 16.66
CA PHE A 204 2.09 4.57 16.00
C PHE A 204 0.76 4.85 16.73
N PRO A 205 -0.35 5.13 16.04
CA PRO A 205 -1.56 5.60 16.73
C PRO A 205 -2.13 4.53 17.68
N ASP A 206 -2.21 4.84 18.98
CA ASP A 206 -2.68 3.90 20.04
C ASP A 206 -4.10 3.36 19.76
N GLU A 207 -4.93 4.23 19.20
CA GLU A 207 -6.31 3.94 18.77
C GLU A 207 -6.40 2.96 17.58
N VAL A 208 -5.29 2.71 16.88
CA VAL A 208 -5.18 1.69 15.82
C VAL A 208 -4.70 0.37 16.42
N SER A 209 -3.71 0.40 17.31
CA SER A 209 -3.18 -0.82 17.93
C SER A 209 -2.60 -0.55 19.31
N SER A 210 -2.95 -1.40 20.27
CA SER A 210 -2.26 -1.50 21.56
C SER A 210 -1.11 -2.52 21.54
N LYS A 211 -0.80 -3.10 20.37
CA LYS A 211 0.28 -4.09 20.22
C LYS A 211 1.63 -3.39 20.29
N ASP A 212 2.60 -4.10 20.87
CA ASP A 212 4.01 -3.72 20.86
C ASP A 212 4.55 -3.88 19.42
N LEU A 213 4.35 -2.85 18.60
CA LEU A 213 4.91 -2.73 17.26
C LEU A 213 6.29 -2.09 17.38
N ASN A 214 7.32 -2.74 16.86
CA ASN A 214 8.67 -2.24 16.94
C ASN A 214 9.52 -2.63 15.72
N GLU A 215 10.67 -1.98 15.60
CA GLU A 215 11.57 -2.15 14.45
C GLU A 215 12.21 -3.53 14.40
N ASP A 216 12.48 -4.15 15.54
CA ASP A 216 13.13 -5.47 15.60
C ASP A 216 12.18 -6.57 15.12
N ASP A 217 10.92 -6.52 15.54
CA ASP A 217 9.85 -7.38 15.05
C ASP A 217 9.66 -7.23 13.53
N PHE A 218 9.66 -5.99 13.03
CA PHE A 218 9.56 -5.72 11.60
C PHE A 218 10.74 -6.33 10.82
N ARG A 219 11.97 -6.16 11.32
CA ARG A 219 13.17 -6.75 10.70
C ARG A 219 13.12 -8.28 10.69
N ALA A 220 12.69 -8.88 11.80
CA ALA A 220 12.52 -10.32 11.89
C ALA A 220 11.46 -10.84 10.91
N PHE A 221 10.35 -10.12 10.76
CA PHE A 221 9.32 -10.40 9.74
C PHE A 221 9.92 -10.34 8.33
N VAL A 222 10.64 -9.27 7.99
CA VAL A 222 11.26 -9.08 6.66
C VAL A 222 12.22 -10.22 6.35
N GLU A 223 13.10 -10.58 7.28
CA GLU A 223 14.05 -11.68 7.10
C GLU A 223 13.32 -13.01 6.84
N SER A 224 12.34 -13.34 7.69
CA SER A 224 11.54 -14.55 7.56
C SER A 224 10.79 -14.60 6.23
N TYR A 225 10.17 -13.49 5.83
CA TYR A 225 9.43 -13.37 4.58
C TYR A 225 10.35 -13.60 3.37
N LEU A 226 11.48 -12.88 3.31
CA LEU A 226 12.42 -12.98 2.19
C LEU A 226 13.07 -14.38 2.09
N ARG A 227 13.31 -15.06 3.23
CA ARG A 227 13.81 -16.43 3.24
C ARG A 227 12.78 -17.43 2.71
N LYS A 228 11.50 -17.26 3.03
CA LYS A 228 10.41 -18.15 2.57
C LYS A 228 10.17 -18.07 1.06
N ILE A 229 10.35 -16.89 0.48
CA ILE A 229 10.11 -16.67 -0.95
C ILE A 229 11.35 -16.84 -1.80
N LYS A 230 12.50 -17.22 -1.22
CA LYS A 230 13.75 -17.31 -1.96
C LYS A 230 13.66 -18.35 -3.07
#